data_AF-A0A9P9YMY0-F1
#
_entry.id   AF-A0A9P9YMY0-F1
#
_cell.length_a   1.000
_cell.length_b   1.000
_cell.length_c   1.000
_cell.angle_alpha   90.00
_cell.angle_beta   90.00
_cell.angle_gamma   90.00
#
_symmetry.space_group_name_H-M   'P 1'
#
loop_
_entity.id
_entity.type
_entity.pdbx_description
1 polymer ?
#
loop_
_entity_poly.entity_id
_entity_poly.type
_entity_poly.pdbx_seq_one_letter_code
_entity_poly.pdbx_strand_id
1 'polypeptide(L)'
;MYSKFYVIIVFIFSCIYYHANAKANFDMVFTNCTCFSEDPEEMLSRLKCGLSKSVKRPSFNIELQFQKPVIKFFVNMRIVLPRRQGADFTLFNLSGIDGCSLLSNKNQIAFIQLGRKHMDRFSNVPKRCPWPKDVSYYIRGFRADMAAMPAFNFESDMNLWFDLVVNHHKLIRGFIQSKVQRRRSHKNAAGED
;
A
#
# COMPACT_ATOMS: atom_id res chain seq x y z
N MET A 1 12.85 -31.76 -43.73
CA MET A 1 11.65 -31.12 -43.15
C MET A 1 11.82 -30.54 -41.74
N TYR A 2 12.98 -30.71 -41.07
CA TYR A 2 13.20 -30.29 -39.67
C TYR A 2 13.66 -28.83 -39.48
N SER A 3 14.22 -28.19 -40.52
CA SER A 3 14.76 -26.82 -40.42
C SER A 3 13.68 -25.74 -40.22
N LYS A 4 12.47 -25.94 -40.77
CA LYS A 4 11.37 -24.96 -40.67
C LYS A 4 10.78 -24.86 -39.25
N PHE A 5 10.80 -25.95 -38.48
CA PHE A 5 10.31 -25.94 -37.09
C PHE A 5 11.28 -25.26 -36.12
N TYR A 6 12.59 -25.35 -36.37
CA TYR A 6 13.60 -24.74 -35.49
C TYR A 6 13.53 -23.20 -35.52
N VAL A 7 13.28 -22.62 -36.70
CA VAL A 7 13.12 -21.17 -36.87
C VAL A 7 11.89 -20.66 -36.11
N ILE A 8 10.79 -21.41 -36.14
CA ILE A 8 9.55 -21.06 -35.43
C ILE A 8 9.78 -21.10 -33.91
N ILE A 9 10.47 -22.11 -33.40
CA ILE A 9 10.77 -22.24 -31.96
C ILE A 9 11.69 -21.10 -31.48
N VAL A 10 12.71 -20.73 -32.27
CA VAL A 10 13.60 -19.60 -31.94
C VAL A 10 12.85 -18.26 -31.99
N PHE A 11 11.93 -18.07 -32.94
CA PHE A 11 11.09 -16.86 -32.99
C PHE A 11 10.14 -16.77 -31.79
N ILE A 12 9.53 -17.88 -31.38
CA ILE A 12 8.65 -17.92 -30.20
C ILE A 12 9.45 -17.65 -28.92
N PHE A 13 10.63 -18.27 -28.73
CA PHE A 13 11.48 -18.00 -27.58
C PHE A 13 12.01 -16.56 -27.54
N SER A 14 12.33 -15.98 -28.70
CA SER A 14 12.70 -14.57 -28.85
C SER A 14 11.55 -13.63 -28.43
N CYS A 15 10.33 -13.85 -28.93
CA CYS A 15 9.17 -13.04 -28.57
C CYS A 15 8.82 -13.13 -27.07
N ILE A 16 8.99 -14.30 -26.45
CA ILE A 16 8.77 -14.47 -25.00
C ILE A 16 9.85 -13.73 -24.19
N TYR A 17 11.11 -13.72 -24.64
CA TYR A 17 12.18 -12.93 -24.04
C TYR A 17 11.97 -11.41 -24.21
N TYR A 18 11.31 -11.00 -25.30
CA TYR A 18 10.96 -9.62 -25.59
C TYR A 18 9.71 -9.11 -24.89
N HIS A 19 9.05 -9.91 -24.02
CA HIS A 19 8.11 -9.36 -23.04
C HIS A 19 8.88 -8.51 -22.03
N ALA A 20 9.15 -7.29 -22.49
CA ALA A 20 9.73 -6.20 -21.76
C ALA A 20 9.03 -6.07 -20.40
N ASN A 21 9.84 -5.92 -19.35
CA ASN A 21 9.41 -5.34 -18.10
C ASN A 21 8.83 -3.95 -18.38
N ALA A 22 7.54 -3.89 -18.72
CA ALA A 22 6.83 -2.64 -18.86
C ALA A 22 6.81 -1.98 -17.48
N LYS A 23 7.71 -1.01 -17.26
CA LYS A 23 7.72 -0.20 -16.05
C LYS A 23 6.35 0.46 -15.92
N ALA A 24 5.71 0.36 -14.77
CA ALA A 24 4.44 1.04 -14.55
C ALA A 24 4.59 2.54 -14.85
N ASN A 25 3.75 3.03 -15.77
CA ASN A 25 3.73 4.42 -16.19
C ASN A 25 2.88 5.30 -15.25
N PHE A 26 2.54 4.81 -14.06
CA PHE A 26 1.69 5.48 -13.10
C PHE A 26 2.41 5.65 -11.77
N ASP A 27 2.10 6.75 -11.08
CA ASP A 27 2.48 7.00 -9.70
C ASP A 27 1.22 7.16 -8.86
N MET A 28 1.23 6.65 -7.62
CA MET A 28 0.20 6.93 -6.62
C MET A 28 0.72 7.97 -5.65
N VAL A 29 -0.01 9.07 -5.53
CA VAL A 29 0.35 10.20 -4.66
C VAL A 29 -0.69 10.34 -3.56
N PHE A 30 -0.23 10.37 -2.30
CA PHE A 30 -1.12 10.64 -1.17
C PHE A 30 -1.45 12.13 -1.10
N THR A 31 -2.73 12.47 -0.99
CA THR A 31 -3.21 13.85 -0.96
C THR A 31 -3.75 14.24 0.41
N ASN A 32 -4.27 13.26 1.16
CA ASN A 32 -4.74 13.47 2.53
C ASN A 32 -4.49 12.21 3.37
N CYS A 33 -4.25 12.40 4.66
CA CYS A 33 -4.09 11.32 5.63
C CYS A 33 -4.54 11.81 7.00
N THR A 34 -5.52 11.12 7.57
CA THR A 34 -6.00 11.36 8.94
C THR A 34 -6.07 10.05 9.71
N CYS A 35 -5.89 10.13 11.02
CA CYS A 35 -6.08 9.02 11.93
C CYS A 35 -6.61 9.55 13.27
N PHE A 36 -7.44 8.75 13.90
CA PHE A 36 -8.11 9.06 15.15
C PHE A 36 -7.98 7.87 16.10
N SER A 37 -7.87 8.20 17.39
CA SER A 37 -7.91 7.21 18.47
C SER A 37 -9.34 7.13 18.99
N GLU A 38 -9.95 5.96 18.93
CA GLU A 38 -11.23 5.68 19.60
C GLU A 38 -11.03 5.06 20.98
N ASP A 39 -9.84 4.52 21.22
CA ASP A 39 -9.28 3.89 22.42
C ASP A 39 -9.98 4.15 23.76
N PRO A 40 -11.10 3.45 24.06
CA PRO A 40 -11.82 3.63 25.32
C PRO A 40 -11.10 2.95 26.50
N GLU A 41 -10.15 2.05 26.22
CA GLU A 41 -9.40 1.27 27.22
C GLU A 41 -8.00 1.84 27.51
N GLU A 42 -7.69 3.01 26.96
CA GLU A 42 -6.40 3.70 27.08
C GLU A 42 -5.20 2.80 26.71
N MET A 43 -5.36 1.96 25.69
CA MET A 43 -4.30 1.08 25.19
C MET A 43 -3.21 1.83 24.42
N LEU A 44 -3.46 3.01 23.88
CA LEU A 44 -2.51 3.86 23.15
C LEU A 44 -1.99 4.98 24.06
N SER A 45 -0.67 5.13 24.10
CA SER A 45 -0.03 6.33 24.67
C SER A 45 0.32 7.36 23.60
N ARG A 46 0.45 6.92 22.34
CA ARG A 46 0.78 7.82 21.23
C ARG A 46 0.11 7.33 19.96
N LEU A 47 -0.46 8.28 19.22
CA LEU A 47 -0.87 8.11 17.83
C LEU A 47 -0.56 9.41 17.09
N LYS A 48 0.25 9.31 16.04
CA LYS A 48 0.50 10.41 15.10
C LYS A 48 0.51 9.85 13.70
N CYS A 49 -0.18 10.48 12.77
CA CYS A 49 -0.04 10.16 11.36
C CYS A 49 -0.08 11.44 10.54
N GLY A 50 0.31 11.31 9.28
CA GLY A 50 0.17 12.39 8.32
C GLY A 50 1.07 12.19 7.12
N LEU A 51 1.03 13.18 6.25
CA LEU A 51 1.89 13.23 5.08
C LEU A 51 3.18 14.00 5.40
N SER A 52 4.28 13.61 4.74
CA SER A 52 5.51 14.38 4.80
C SER A 52 5.33 15.74 4.11
N LYS A 53 6.17 16.71 4.50
CA LYS A 53 6.17 18.07 3.96
C LYS A 53 6.56 18.17 2.47
N SER A 54 6.89 17.06 1.81
CA SER A 54 7.29 17.07 0.40
C SER A 54 6.09 17.37 -0.49
N VAL A 55 6.11 18.53 -1.15
CA VAL A 55 5.03 18.96 -2.06
C VAL A 55 4.98 18.08 -3.33
N LYS A 56 6.14 17.66 -3.86
CA LYS A 56 6.20 16.88 -5.11
C LYS A 56 5.87 15.40 -4.92
N ARG A 57 6.27 14.82 -3.78
CA ARG A 57 6.14 13.38 -3.49
C ARG A 57 5.89 13.15 -1.99
N PRO A 58 4.72 13.55 -1.49
CA PRO A 58 4.33 13.29 -0.11
C PRO A 58 4.36 11.80 0.17
N SER A 59 4.80 11.46 1.38
CA SER A 59 4.91 10.09 1.86
C SER A 59 4.08 9.95 3.13
N PHE A 60 3.42 8.80 3.27
CA PHE A 60 2.66 8.49 4.46
C PHE A 60 3.59 8.19 5.64
N ASN A 61 3.23 8.71 6.81
CA ASN A 61 3.85 8.39 8.08
C ASN A 61 2.77 8.06 9.12
N ILE A 62 3.04 7.07 9.95
CA ILE A 62 2.29 6.79 11.18
C ILE A 62 3.26 6.38 12.28
N GLU A 63 3.02 6.85 13.49
CA GLU A 63 3.75 6.52 14.70
C GLU A 63 2.75 6.20 15.79
N LEU A 64 2.98 5.11 16.51
CA LEU A 64 2.10 4.66 17.56
C LEU A 64 2.87 3.97 18.68
N GLN A 65 2.35 4.08 19.89
CA GLN A 65 2.92 3.42 21.08
C GLN A 65 1.75 2.93 21.94
N PHE A 66 1.89 1.71 22.45
CA PHE A 66 0.87 1.08 23.29
C PHE A 66 1.28 1.12 24.77
N GLN A 67 0.31 1.31 25.65
CA GLN A 67 0.45 1.18 27.10
C GLN A 67 0.30 -0.27 27.58
N LYS A 68 -0.36 -1.10 26.77
CA LYS A 68 -0.59 -2.53 27.04
C LYS A 68 -0.05 -3.37 25.88
N PRO A 69 0.46 -4.59 26.13
CA PRO A 69 0.96 -5.44 25.07
C PRO A 69 -0.18 -5.85 24.12
N VAL A 70 0.06 -5.81 22.82
CA VAL A 70 -0.91 -6.24 21.81
C VAL A 70 -0.64 -7.70 21.48
N ILE A 71 -1.43 -8.60 22.07
CA ILE A 71 -1.31 -10.05 21.87
C ILE A 71 -1.92 -10.47 20.53
N LYS A 72 -3.05 -9.86 20.18
CA LYS A 72 -3.79 -10.11 18.95
C LYS A 72 -4.45 -8.82 18.48
N PHE A 73 -4.49 -8.61 17.18
CA PHE A 73 -5.22 -7.50 16.58
C PHE A 73 -5.84 -7.90 15.25
N PHE A 74 -6.87 -7.17 14.87
CA PHE A 74 -7.53 -7.31 13.58
C PHE A 74 -7.42 -6.01 12.80
N VAL A 75 -7.46 -6.14 11.48
CA VAL A 75 -7.46 -5.01 10.56
C VAL A 75 -8.73 -5.06 9.73
N ASN A 76 -9.42 -3.93 9.65
CA ASN A 76 -10.44 -3.71 8.62
C ASN A 76 -9.86 -2.76 7.59
N MET A 77 -10.10 -3.00 6.30
CA MET A 77 -9.68 -2.11 5.22
C MET A 77 -10.75 -2.02 4.15
N ARG A 78 -11.04 -0.80 3.71
CA ARG A 78 -11.95 -0.55 2.59
C ARG A 78 -11.29 0.40 1.62
N ILE A 79 -11.20 0.00 0.34
CA ILE A 79 -10.76 0.87 -0.74
C ILE A 79 -11.90 1.16 -1.70
N VAL A 80 -12.11 2.44 -1.98
CA VAL A 80 -13.12 2.94 -2.89
C VAL A 80 -12.47 3.85 -3.93
N LEU A 81 -12.85 3.66 -5.19
CA LEU A 81 -12.58 4.56 -6.30
C LEU A 81 -13.83 5.44 -6.50
N PRO A 82 -13.79 6.71 -6.10
CA PRO A 82 -14.89 7.62 -6.36
C PRO A 82 -15.09 7.81 -7.86
N ARG A 83 -16.35 7.79 -8.31
CA ARG A 83 -16.69 8.06 -9.71
C ARG A 83 -17.25 9.47 -9.85
N ARG A 84 -16.93 10.14 -10.96
CA ARG A 84 -17.49 11.47 -11.25
C ARG A 84 -19.02 11.45 -11.42
N GLN A 85 -19.54 10.34 -11.92
CA GLN A 85 -20.96 10.11 -12.16
C GLN A 85 -21.32 8.68 -11.73
N GLY A 86 -22.49 8.53 -11.11
CA GLY A 86 -22.97 7.26 -10.58
C GLY A 86 -22.35 6.89 -9.22
N ALA A 87 -22.68 5.70 -8.71
CA ALA A 87 -22.23 5.23 -7.41
C ALA A 87 -20.72 4.95 -7.40
N ASP A 88 -20.03 5.13 -6.28
CA ASP A 88 -18.61 4.80 -6.19
C ASP A 88 -18.31 3.31 -6.40
N PHE A 89 -17.10 3.00 -6.84
CA PHE A 89 -16.66 1.62 -7.04
C PHE A 89 -15.83 1.13 -5.84
N THR A 90 -16.32 0.13 -5.11
CA THR A 90 -15.56 -0.46 -4.00
C THR A 90 -14.60 -1.54 -4.54
N LEU A 91 -13.30 -1.27 -4.51
CA LEU A 91 -12.27 -2.23 -4.93
C LEU A 91 -12.21 -3.43 -3.99
N PHE A 92 -12.24 -3.18 -2.68
CA PHE A 92 -12.37 -4.21 -1.67
C PHE A 92 -12.88 -3.62 -0.36
N ASN A 93 -13.54 -4.48 0.41
CA ASN A 93 -14.01 -4.20 1.75
C ASN A 93 -13.74 -5.46 2.59
N LEU A 94 -12.61 -5.46 3.28
CA LEU A 94 -12.14 -6.58 4.07
C LEU A 94 -12.28 -6.24 5.54
N SER A 95 -12.89 -7.13 6.31
CA SER A 95 -13.06 -6.97 7.76
C SER A 95 -12.56 -8.19 8.51
N GLY A 96 -12.17 -7.99 9.77
CA GLY A 96 -11.74 -9.09 10.64
C GLY A 96 -10.46 -9.79 10.17
N ILE A 97 -9.59 -9.11 9.40
CA ILE A 97 -8.32 -9.70 8.97
C ILE A 97 -7.45 -9.88 10.22
N ASP A 98 -7.06 -11.12 10.53
CA ASP A 98 -6.10 -11.39 11.61
C ASP A 98 -4.73 -10.80 11.26
N GLY A 99 -4.38 -9.69 11.93
CA GLY A 99 -3.17 -8.95 11.64
C GLY A 99 -1.89 -9.68 12.04
N CYS A 100 -1.94 -10.53 13.06
CA CYS A 100 -0.80 -11.36 13.48
C CYS A 100 -0.52 -12.45 12.44
N SER A 101 -1.56 -13.10 11.92
CA SER A 101 -1.44 -14.04 10.78
C SER A 101 -0.99 -13.31 9.51
N LEU A 102 -1.48 -12.09 9.29
CA LEU A 102 -1.10 -11.27 8.15
C LEU A 102 0.40 -10.95 8.16
N LEU A 103 0.96 -10.59 9.30
CA LEU A 103 2.38 -10.23 9.35
C LEU A 103 3.32 -11.43 9.28
N SER A 104 2.86 -12.60 9.76
CA SER A 104 3.64 -13.84 9.78
C SER A 104 3.57 -14.63 8.47
N ASN A 105 2.45 -14.60 7.74
CA ASN A 105 2.29 -15.35 6.49
C ASN A 105 3.01 -14.67 5.31
N LYS A 106 3.78 -15.44 4.53
CA LYS A 106 4.49 -14.98 3.32
C LYS A 106 3.65 -15.12 2.03
N ASN A 107 2.59 -15.91 2.02
CA ASN A 107 1.79 -16.25 0.84
C ASN A 107 0.45 -15.50 0.83
N GLN A 108 0.49 -14.20 0.51
CA GLN A 108 -0.70 -13.35 0.52
C GLN A 108 -1.16 -12.95 -0.87
N ILE A 109 -2.36 -12.40 -0.99
CA ILE A 109 -2.82 -11.75 -2.23
C ILE A 109 -1.86 -10.58 -2.59
N ALA A 110 -1.69 -10.31 -3.89
CA ALA A 110 -0.64 -9.43 -4.41
C ALA A 110 -0.54 -8.06 -3.73
N PHE A 111 -1.69 -7.42 -3.44
CA PHE A 111 -1.73 -6.11 -2.77
C PHE A 111 -1.15 -6.10 -1.36
N ILE A 112 -1.36 -7.17 -0.60
CA ILE A 112 -0.86 -7.26 0.78
C ILE A 112 0.64 -7.58 0.75
N GLN A 113 1.09 -8.43 -0.18
CA GLN A 113 2.52 -8.67 -0.40
C GLN A 113 3.26 -7.37 -0.76
N LEU A 114 2.66 -6.54 -1.61
CA LEU A 114 3.18 -5.24 -1.97
C LEU A 114 3.33 -4.35 -0.75
N GLY A 115 2.24 -4.17 0.01
CA GLY A 115 2.25 -3.40 1.26
C GLY A 115 3.34 -3.87 2.22
N ARG A 116 3.47 -5.19 2.42
CA ARG A 116 4.44 -5.80 3.32
C ARG A 116 5.89 -5.58 2.89
N LYS A 117 6.22 -5.79 1.61
CA LYS A 117 7.58 -5.58 1.08
C LYS A 117 8.04 -4.14 1.28
N HIS A 118 7.13 -3.18 1.14
CA HIS A 118 7.42 -1.77 1.39
C HIS A 118 7.45 -1.43 2.88
N MET A 119 6.56 -2.00 3.67
CA MET A 119 6.60 -1.84 5.14
C MET A 119 7.93 -2.31 5.73
N ASP A 120 8.48 -3.44 5.29
CA ASP A 120 9.79 -3.95 5.75
C ASP A 120 10.93 -2.93 5.60
N ARG A 121 10.82 -2.04 4.60
CA ARG A 121 11.82 -0.99 4.35
C ARG A 121 11.59 0.29 5.16
N PHE A 122 10.33 0.58 5.48
CA PHE A 122 9.91 1.87 6.00
C PHE A 122 9.36 1.79 7.44
N SER A 123 9.42 0.62 8.07
CA SER A 123 8.77 0.36 9.35
C SER A 123 9.62 -0.49 10.28
N ASN A 124 9.43 -0.29 11.59
CA ASN A 124 9.91 -1.20 12.64
C ASN A 124 8.78 -2.06 13.24
N VAL A 125 7.62 -2.13 12.58
CA VAL A 125 6.48 -2.92 13.04
C VAL A 125 6.87 -4.41 13.11
N PRO A 126 6.70 -5.09 14.27
CA PRO A 126 7.10 -6.48 14.41
C PRO A 126 6.30 -7.39 13.49
N LYS A 127 6.98 -8.35 12.85
CA LYS A 127 6.36 -9.33 11.95
C LYS A 127 5.54 -10.40 12.66
N ARG A 128 5.61 -10.43 13.98
CA ARG A 128 4.95 -11.41 14.83
C ARG A 128 4.39 -10.70 16.06
N CYS A 129 3.28 -11.22 16.54
CA CYS A 129 2.75 -10.88 17.86
C CYS A 129 3.42 -11.76 18.93
N PRO A 130 3.44 -11.35 20.20
CA PRO A 130 2.87 -10.10 20.72
C PRO A 130 3.73 -8.87 20.41
N TRP A 131 3.10 -7.69 20.31
CA TRP A 131 3.82 -6.41 20.28
C TRP A 131 3.98 -5.89 21.71
N PRO A 132 5.22 -5.71 22.21
CA PRO A 132 5.46 -5.17 23.53
C PRO A 132 4.85 -3.78 23.74
N LYS A 133 4.45 -3.50 24.99
CA LYS A 133 4.09 -2.15 25.44
C LYS A 133 5.33 -1.25 25.49
N ASP A 134 5.09 0.06 25.53
CA ASP A 134 6.11 1.09 25.70
C ASP A 134 7.19 1.13 24.59
N VAL A 135 6.92 0.46 23.46
CA VAL A 135 7.74 0.49 22.25
C VAL A 135 7.12 1.43 21.22
N SER A 136 7.94 2.33 20.67
CA SER A 136 7.53 3.23 19.59
C SER A 136 7.57 2.51 18.25
N TYR A 137 6.39 2.23 17.70
CA TYR A 137 6.22 1.64 16.38
C TYR A 137 5.98 2.74 15.35
N TYR A 138 6.52 2.57 14.15
CA TYR A 138 6.35 3.54 13.08
C TYR A 138 6.33 2.90 11.70
N ILE A 139 5.69 3.61 10.78
CA ILE A 139 5.91 3.52 9.34
C ILE A 139 6.28 4.94 8.91
N ARG A 140 7.44 5.14 8.30
CA ARG A 140 7.96 6.46 7.92
C ARG A 140 8.42 6.46 6.48
N GLY A 141 7.96 7.44 5.70
CA GLY A 141 8.37 7.59 4.32
C GLY A 141 7.71 6.59 3.37
N PHE A 142 6.59 5.98 3.76
CA PHE A 142 5.91 5.00 2.92
C PHE A 142 5.43 5.64 1.62
N ARG A 143 5.69 4.93 0.52
CA ARG A 143 5.26 5.28 -0.83
C ARG A 143 4.74 4.01 -1.49
N ALA A 144 3.60 4.12 -2.15
CA ALA A 144 3.06 3.01 -2.91
C ALA A 144 3.89 2.82 -4.19
N ASP A 145 4.21 1.56 -4.51
CA ASP A 145 4.95 1.19 -5.70
C ASP A 145 4.00 0.61 -6.74
N MET A 146 3.67 1.44 -7.73
CA MET A 146 2.76 1.05 -8.80
C MET A 146 3.35 -0.02 -9.72
N ALA A 147 4.66 -0.22 -9.74
CA ALA A 147 5.29 -1.26 -10.58
C ALA A 147 4.95 -2.67 -10.11
N ALA A 148 4.59 -2.83 -8.84
CA ALA A 148 4.22 -4.10 -8.25
C ALA A 148 2.73 -4.17 -7.87
N MET A 149 1.93 -3.17 -8.27
CA MET A 149 0.48 -3.32 -8.30
C MET A 149 0.07 -4.12 -9.55
N PRO A 150 -1.00 -4.94 -9.48
CA PRO A 150 -1.64 -5.48 -10.68
C PRO A 150 -1.98 -4.36 -11.65
N ALA A 151 -2.10 -4.65 -12.95
CA ALA A 151 -2.17 -3.66 -14.03
C ALA A 151 -3.42 -2.74 -14.02
N PHE A 152 -3.54 -1.89 -13.00
CA PHE A 152 -4.46 -0.77 -12.94
C PHE A 152 -3.86 0.38 -13.75
N ASN A 153 -4.16 0.40 -15.06
CA ASN A 153 -3.69 1.44 -15.97
C ASN A 153 -4.72 2.58 -16.10
N PHE A 154 -5.23 3.10 -14.98
CA PHE A 154 -6.17 4.22 -15.00
C PHE A 154 -5.76 5.35 -14.07
N GLU A 155 -6.13 6.57 -14.44
CA GLU A 155 -6.08 7.72 -13.55
C GLU A 155 -7.36 7.78 -12.74
N SER A 156 -7.24 7.71 -11.42
CA SER A 156 -8.39 7.76 -10.52
C SER A 156 -7.96 8.21 -9.15
N ASP A 157 -8.87 8.88 -8.46
CA ASP A 157 -8.73 9.10 -7.03
C ASP A 157 -9.04 7.78 -6.30
N MET A 158 -8.48 7.60 -5.12
CA MET A 158 -8.65 6.40 -4.33
C MET A 158 -8.68 6.75 -2.86
N ASN A 159 -9.74 6.31 -2.19
CA ASN A 159 -9.99 6.50 -0.78
C ASN A 159 -9.79 5.15 -0.06
N LEU A 160 -8.92 5.14 0.96
CA LEU A 160 -8.66 3.99 1.82
C LEU A 160 -9.09 4.34 3.24
N TRP A 161 -9.99 3.54 3.81
CA TRP A 161 -10.26 3.51 5.24
C TRP A 161 -9.61 2.28 5.85
N PHE A 162 -9.00 2.43 7.01
CA PHE A 162 -8.49 1.31 7.77
C PHE A 162 -8.83 1.44 9.26
N ASP A 163 -9.14 0.31 9.89
CA ASP A 163 -9.29 0.24 11.35
C ASP A 163 -8.27 -0.75 11.90
N LEU A 164 -7.63 -0.40 13.02
CA LEU A 164 -6.91 -1.35 13.87
C LEU A 164 -7.79 -1.67 15.07
N VAL A 165 -8.08 -2.95 15.27
CA VAL A 165 -9.00 -3.45 16.29
C VAL A 165 -8.23 -4.34 17.25
N VAL A 166 -8.33 -4.07 18.55
CA VAL A 166 -7.73 -4.87 19.62
C VAL A 166 -8.84 -5.18 20.62
N ASN A 167 -8.89 -6.39 21.16
CA ASN A 167 -9.93 -6.81 22.12
C ASN A 167 -11.37 -6.53 21.65
N HIS A 168 -11.65 -6.64 20.35
CA HIS A 168 -12.94 -6.27 19.73
C HIS A 168 -13.31 -4.78 19.74
N HIS A 169 -12.43 -3.91 20.25
CA HIS A 169 -12.58 -2.47 20.22
C HIS A 169 -11.77 -1.85 19.09
N LYS A 170 -12.38 -0.90 18.35
CA LYS A 170 -11.66 -0.09 17.37
C LYS A 170 -10.72 0.83 18.14
N LEU A 171 -9.43 0.66 17.91
CA LEU A 171 -8.41 1.42 18.59
C LEU A 171 -7.99 2.62 17.75
N ILE A 172 -7.72 2.38 16.47
CA ILE A 172 -7.34 3.40 15.49
C ILE A 172 -8.31 3.33 14.33
N ARG A 173 -8.82 4.49 13.92
CA ARG A 173 -9.48 4.69 12.62
C ARG A 173 -8.61 5.58 11.76
N GLY A 174 -8.31 5.16 10.56
CA GLY A 174 -7.50 5.90 9.60
C GLY A 174 -8.18 6.08 8.26
N PHE A 175 -7.84 7.17 7.60
CA PHE A 175 -8.32 7.52 6.27
C PHE A 175 -7.19 8.11 5.44
N ILE A 176 -7.01 7.58 4.23
CA ILE A 176 -6.00 8.03 3.28
C ILE A 176 -6.70 8.32 1.95
N GLN A 177 -6.49 9.52 1.44
CA GLN A 177 -6.84 9.88 0.07
C GLN A 177 -5.59 9.86 -0.78
N SER A 178 -5.73 9.32 -1.97
CA SER A 178 -4.65 9.20 -2.93
C SER A 178 -5.15 9.39 -4.34
N LYS A 179 -4.23 9.70 -5.25
CA LYS A 179 -4.49 9.84 -6.68
C LYS A 179 -3.50 9.01 -7.46
N VAL A 180 -4.01 8.13 -8.31
CA VAL A 180 -3.24 7.41 -9.32
C VAL A 180 -3.19 8.29 -10.56
N GLN A 181 -2.00 8.64 -11.03
CA GLN A 181 -1.81 9.51 -12.19
C GLN A 181 -0.65 9.02 -13.03
N ARG A 182 -0.68 9.30 -14.35
CA ARG A 182 0.44 8.94 -15.22
C ARG A 182 1.70 9.70 -14.79
N ARG A 183 2.81 8.98 -14.67
CA ARG A 183 4.13 9.57 -14.43
C ARG A 183 4.46 10.46 -15.62
N ARG A 184 4.65 11.75 -15.37
CA ARG A 184 5.09 12.69 -16.42
C ARG A 184 6.50 12.28 -16.85
N SER A 185 6.65 11.93 -18.13
CA SER A 185 7.96 11.74 -18.74
C SER A 185 8.62 13.10 -18.87
N HIS A 186 9.76 13.32 -18.21
CA HIS A 186 10.63 14.43 -18.59
C HIS A 186 11.23 14.08 -19.96
N LYS A 187 10.53 14.45 -21.03
CA LYS A 187 11.15 14.60 -22.35
C LYS A 187 12.01 15.85 -22.24
N ASN A 188 13.32 15.69 -22.44
CA ASN A 188 14.30 16.78 -22.40
C ASN A 188 13.76 17.98 -23.21
N ALA A 189 13.55 19.11 -22.53
CA ALA A 189 13.57 20.41 -23.17
C ALA A 189 15.05 20.77 -23.40
N ALA A 190 15.67 20.06 -24.32
CA ALA A 190 16.85 20.50 -25.04
C ALA A 190 16.40 20.53 -26.49
N GLY A 191 15.65 21.58 -26.83
CA GLY A 191 15.49 22.00 -28.21
C GLY A 191 16.70 22.88 -28.50
N GLU A 192 17.50 22.43 -29.46
CA GLU A 192 18.36 23.29 -30.26
C GLU A 192 17.55 24.49 -30.76
N ASP A 193 18.07 25.69 -30.50
CA ASP A 193 18.18 26.79 -31.46
C ASP A 193 19.47 27.56 -31.13
#